data_AF-A0A085NPX0-F1
#
_entry.id   AF-A0A085NPX0-F1
#
_cell.length_a   1.000
_cell.length_b   1.000
_cell.length_c   1.000
_cell.angle_alpha   90.00
_cell.angle_beta   90.00
_cell.angle_gamma   90.00
#
_symmetry.space_group_name_H-M   'P 1'
#
loop_
_entity.id
_entity.type
_entity.pdbx_description
1 polymer ?
#
loop_
_entity_poly.entity_id
_entity_poly.type
_entity_poly.pdbx_seq_one_letter_code
_entity_poly.pdbx_strand_id
1 'polypeptide(L)'
;MGQDRTNNFVEAAHRRMRDALGADHPTIWKFIEGLRRVQAGRDKDHEDFVSGREPPRKRRRYVLADRRILRIVQRFHTQSYVDYLRGIANNFTVA
;
A
#
# COMPACT_ATOMS: atom_id res chain seq x y z
N MET A 1 9.87 15.54 6.27
CA MET A 1 10.54 14.94 5.10
C MET A 1 9.85 13.62 4.82
N GLY A 2 9.28 13.43 3.63
CA GLY A 2 8.54 12.22 3.28
C GLY A 2 9.50 11.05 3.13
N GLN A 3 9.51 10.14 4.09
CA GLN A 3 10.21 8.86 3.94
C GLN A 3 9.60 8.11 2.76
N ASP A 4 10.45 7.65 1.85
CA ASP A 4 10.04 6.95 0.63
C ASP A 4 9.15 5.77 0.97
N ARG A 5 7.85 5.93 0.72
CA ARG A 5 6.84 4.90 1.03
C ARG A 5 7.13 3.59 0.31
N THR A 6 7.87 3.63 -0.79
CA THR A 6 8.35 2.47 -1.53
C THR A 6 9.13 1.52 -0.62
N ASN A 7 10.02 2.03 0.24
CA ASN A 7 10.77 1.18 1.17
C ASN A 7 9.83 0.50 2.18
N ASN A 8 8.87 1.25 2.75
CA ASN A 8 7.88 0.66 3.67
C ASN A 8 7.06 -0.47 3.02
N PHE A 9 6.74 -0.35 1.72
CA PHE A 9 6.05 -1.41 0.99
C PHE A 9 6.93 -2.64 0.77
N VAL A 10 8.19 -2.43 0.38
CA VAL A 10 9.19 -3.51 0.22
C VAL A 10 9.40 -4.23 1.54
N GLU A 11 9.62 -3.49 2.63
CA GLU A 11 9.76 -4.06 3.97
C GLU A 11 8.51 -4.82 4.43
N ALA A 12 7.30 -4.28 4.14
CA ALA A 12 6.06 -4.97 4.48
C ALA A 12 5.90 -6.28 3.68
N ALA A 13 6.29 -6.28 2.40
CA ALA A 13 6.31 -7.48 1.58
C ALA A 13 7.32 -8.50 2.11
N HIS A 14 8.53 -8.05 2.46
CA HIS A 14 9.57 -8.89 3.06
C HIS A 14 9.11 -9.49 4.39
N ARG A 15 8.52 -8.69 5.29
CA ARG A 15 7.95 -9.18 6.57
C ARG A 15 6.91 -10.28 6.32
N ARG A 16 5.97 -10.06 5.40
CA ARG A 16 4.96 -11.06 5.04
C ARG A 16 5.57 -12.35 4.48
N MET A 17 6.60 -12.24 3.64
CA MET A 17 7.32 -13.42 3.12
C MET A 17 8.01 -14.19 4.25
N ARG A 18 8.70 -13.50 5.15
CA ARG A 18 9.35 -14.12 6.31
C ARG A 18 8.33 -14.82 7.21
N ASP A 19 7.20 -14.18 7.49
CA ASP A 19 6.13 -14.75 8.31
C ASP A 19 5.52 -16.02 7.66
N ALA A 20 5.37 -16.02 6.32
CA ALA A 20 4.87 -17.18 5.59
C ALA A 20 5.87 -18.35 5.54
N LEU A 21 7.17 -18.06 5.53
CA LEU A 21 8.24 -19.04 5.58
C LEU A 21 8.41 -19.64 6.99
N GLY A 22 8.21 -18.85 8.04
CA GLY A 22 8.19 -19.30 9.43
C GLY A 22 9.51 -19.89 9.94
N ALA A 23 10.62 -19.66 9.25
CA ALA A 23 11.95 -20.15 9.60
C ALA A 23 13.02 -19.21 9.03
N ASP A 24 14.12 -19.02 9.78
CA ASP A 24 15.28 -18.24 9.32
C ASP A 24 16.06 -18.95 8.20
N HIS A 25 16.07 -20.29 8.24
CA HIS A 25 16.73 -21.15 7.25
C HIS A 25 15.81 -22.30 6.81
N PRO A 26 14.82 -22.05 5.94
CA PRO A 26 13.94 -23.08 5.43
C PRO A 26 14.69 -24.03 4.50
N THR A 27 14.29 -25.31 4.49
CA THR A 27 14.68 -26.22 3.41
C THR A 27 14.07 -25.75 2.10
N ILE A 28 14.65 -26.15 0.95
CA ILE A 28 14.13 -25.80 -0.38
C ILE A 28 12.63 -26.13 -0.48
N TRP A 29 12.20 -27.27 0.07
CA TRP A 29 10.78 -27.64 0.07
C TRP A 29 9.90 -26.67 0.87
N LYS A 30 10.27 -26.36 2.12
CA LYS A 30 9.55 -25.39 2.95
C LYS A 30 9.54 -24.00 2.32
N PHE A 31 10.62 -23.63 1.63
CA PHE A 31 10.72 -22.38 0.88
C PHE A 31 9.70 -22.34 -0.26
N ILE A 32 9.63 -23.38 -1.09
CA ILE A 32 8.65 -23.49 -2.18
C ILE A 32 7.22 -23.44 -1.65
N GLU A 33 6.92 -24.17 -0.56
CA GLU A 33 5.59 -24.12 0.06
C GLU A 33 5.24 -22.71 0.58
N GLY A 34 6.19 -22.03 1.23
CA GLY A 34 6.00 -20.66 1.68
C GLY A 34 5.70 -19.70 0.53
N LEU A 35 6.44 -19.80 -0.57
CA LEU A 35 6.19 -19.00 -1.78
C LEU A 35 4.80 -19.25 -2.36
N ARG A 36 4.37 -20.51 -2.45
CA ARG A 36 3.01 -20.86 -2.92
C ARG A 36 1.92 -20.24 -2.05
N ARG A 37 2.10 -20.23 -0.72
CA ARG A 37 1.15 -19.58 0.21
C ARG A 37 1.10 -18.07 0.01
N VAL A 38 2.26 -17.42 -0.15
CA VAL A 38 2.33 -15.97 -0.42
C VAL A 38 1.63 -15.64 -1.73
N GLN A 39 1.88 -16.42 -2.78
CA GLN A 39 1.26 -16.25 -4.09
C GLN A 39 -0.26 -16.44 -4.02
N ALA A 40 -0.74 -17.54 -3.43
CA ALA A 40 -2.17 -17.81 -3.32
C ALA A 40 -2.94 -16.68 -2.58
N GLY A 41 -2.32 -16.06 -1.57
CA GLY A 41 -2.88 -14.88 -0.90
C GLY A 41 -3.00 -13.66 -1.83
N ARG A 42 -2.00 -13.44 -2.69
CA ARG A 42 -2.03 -12.33 -3.67
C ARG A 42 -3.00 -12.58 -4.81
N ASP A 43 -3.08 -13.80 -5.29
CA ASP A 43 -4.03 -14.19 -6.33
C ASP A 43 -5.45 -13.96 -5.82
N LYS A 44 -5.75 -14.34 -4.57
CA LYS A 44 -7.03 -14.01 -3.93
C LYS A 44 -7.30 -12.50 -3.86
N ASP A 45 -6.34 -11.71 -3.37
CA ASP A 45 -6.49 -10.25 -3.29
C ASP A 45 -6.76 -9.64 -4.68
N HIS A 46 -6.14 -10.20 -5.73
CA HIS A 46 -6.33 -9.79 -7.12
C HIS A 46 -7.72 -10.17 -7.65
N GLU A 47 -8.17 -11.41 -7.44
CA GLU A 47 -9.51 -11.88 -7.83
C GLU A 47 -10.63 -11.11 -7.11
N ASP A 48 -10.44 -10.81 -5.82
CA ASP A 48 -11.37 -9.96 -5.07
C ASP A 48 -11.47 -8.56 -5.72
N PHE A 49 -10.34 -7.98 -6.15
CA PHE A 49 -10.34 -6.71 -6.89
C PHE A 49 -11.02 -6.82 -8.26
N VAL A 50 -10.70 -7.84 -9.05
CA VAL A 50 -11.28 -8.06 -10.40
C VAL A 50 -12.79 -8.29 -10.32
N SER A 51 -13.26 -8.99 -9.28
CA SER A 51 -14.69 -9.22 -9.02
C SER A 51 -15.42 -8.00 -8.43
N GLY A 52 -14.74 -6.87 -8.24
CA GLY A 52 -15.32 -5.64 -7.73
C GLY A 52 -15.62 -5.65 -6.23
N ARG A 53 -15.04 -6.58 -5.46
CA ARG A 53 -15.17 -6.57 -4.00
C ARG A 53 -14.39 -5.40 -3.41
N GLU A 54 -14.93 -4.83 -2.33
CA GLU A 54 -14.22 -3.77 -1.63
C GLU A 54 -12.93 -4.30 -1.02
N PRO A 55 -11.81 -3.55 -1.16
CA PRO A 55 -10.55 -3.95 -0.55
C PRO A 55 -10.66 -3.91 0.99
N PRO A 56 -9.75 -4.59 1.70
CA PRO A 56 -9.69 -4.54 3.15
C PRO A 56 -9.71 -3.09 3.68
N ARG A 57 -10.49 -2.85 4.74
CA ARG A 57 -10.73 -1.49 5.27
C ARG A 57 -9.40 -0.81 5.62
N LYS A 58 -9.05 0.23 4.88
CA LYS A 58 -7.92 1.12 5.19
C LYS A 58 -8.19 1.89 6.48
N ARG A 59 -7.16 2.14 7.29
CA ARG A 59 -7.32 2.95 8.52
C ARG A 59 -7.93 4.31 8.17
N ARG A 60 -8.90 4.77 8.99
CA ARG A 60 -9.69 6.00 8.75
C ARG A 60 -8.84 7.21 8.40
N ARG A 61 -7.70 7.42 9.07
CA ARG A 61 -6.78 8.55 8.79
C ARG A 61 -6.31 8.59 7.34
N TYR A 62 -6.03 7.43 6.75
CA TYR A 62 -5.58 7.36 5.37
C TYR A 62 -6.72 7.52 4.37
N VAL A 63 -7.92 7.00 4.68
CA VAL A 63 -9.12 7.25 3.86
C VAL A 63 -9.42 8.75 3.79
N LEU A 64 -9.32 9.45 4.93
CA LEU A 64 -9.51 10.90 4.97
C LEU A 64 -8.42 11.65 4.20
N ALA A 65 -7.16 11.21 4.29
CA ALA A 65 -6.07 11.77 3.51
C ALA A 65 -6.30 11.58 2.00
N ASP A 66 -6.68 10.38 1.56
CA ASP A 66 -6.98 10.09 0.15
C ASP A 66 -8.11 10.98 -0.38
N ARG A 67 -9.18 11.17 0.40
CA ARG A 67 -10.29 12.07 0.04
C ARG A 67 -9.85 13.54 -0.08
N ARG A 68 -8.96 14.01 0.81
CA ARG A 68 -8.40 15.36 0.72
C ARG A 68 -7.51 15.52 -0.51
N ILE A 69 -6.62 14.54 -0.77
CA ILE A 69 -5.76 14.52 -1.95
C ILE A 69 -6.62 14.53 -3.23
N LEU A 70 -7.64 13.68 -3.32
CA LEU A 70 -8.54 13.64 -4.47
C LEU A 70 -9.19 15.01 -4.74
N ARG A 71 -9.65 15.70 -3.70
CA ARG A 71 -10.22 17.04 -3.83
C ARG A 71 -9.23 18.07 -4.37
N ILE A 72 -7.95 17.97 -3.97
CA ILE A 72 -6.89 18.85 -4.47
C ILE A 72 -6.59 18.53 -5.94
N VAL A 73 -6.50 17.24 -6.30
CA VAL A 73 -6.26 16.78 -7.67
C VAL A 73 -7.38 17.19 -8.62
N GLN A 74 -8.64 17.07 -8.21
CA GLN A 74 -9.79 17.50 -9.00
C GLN A 74 -9.80 19.01 -9.30
N ARG A 75 -9.08 19.82 -8.51
CA ARG A 75 -8.96 21.28 -8.68
C ARG A 75 -7.67 21.70 -9.36
N PHE A 76 -6.95 20.77 -9.98
CA PHE A 76 -5.64 21.03 -10.58
C PHE A 76 -5.66 22.22 -11.56
N HIS A 77 -6.62 22.26 -12.48
CA HIS A 77 -6.71 23.33 -13.50
C HIS A 77 -7.28 24.65 -12.97
N THR A 78 -7.84 24.67 -11.76
CA THR A 78 -8.52 25.85 -11.19
C THR A 78 -7.72 26.54 -10.09
N GLN A 79 -6.57 26.00 -9.69
CA GLN A 79 -5.73 26.56 -8.62
C GLN A 79 -4.32 26.85 -9.13
N SER A 80 -3.60 27.72 -8.43
CA SER A 80 -2.20 27.95 -8.73
C SER A 80 -1.37 26.68 -8.47
N TYR A 81 -0.32 26.47 -9.25
CA TYR A 81 0.59 25.33 -9.05
C TYR A 81 1.18 25.32 -7.63
N VAL A 82 1.42 26.51 -7.05
CA VAL A 82 1.96 26.64 -5.69
C VAL A 82 0.94 26.13 -4.65
N ASP A 83 -0.34 26.49 -4.79
CA ASP A 83 -1.39 26.04 -3.87
C ASP A 83 -1.69 24.55 -4.03
N TYR A 84 -1.64 24.05 -5.27
CA TYR A 84 -1.71 22.60 -5.53
C TYR A 84 -0.61 21.85 -4.77
N LEU A 85 0.65 22.24 -4.96
CA LEU A 85 1.79 21.58 -4.34
C LEU A 85 1.77 21.69 -2.81
N ARG A 86 1.41 22.86 -2.25
CA ARG A 86 1.23 23.03 -0.80
C ARG A 86 0.11 22.15 -0.26
N GLY A 87 -1.03 22.09 -0.95
CA GLY A 87 -2.16 21.27 -0.59
C GLY A 87 -1.79 19.78 -0.55
N ILE A 88 -1.07 19.31 -1.57
CA ILE A 88 -0.54 17.95 -1.62
C ILE A 88 0.41 17.71 -0.44
N ALA A 89 1.42 18.56 -0.25
CA ALA A 89 2.43 18.40 0.80
C ALA A 89 1.82 18.28 2.22
N ASN A 90 0.78 19.06 2.54
CA ASN A 90 0.09 19.03 3.83
C ASN A 90 -0.58 17.67 4.15
N ASN A 91 -0.84 16.82 3.15
CA ASN A 91 -1.39 15.48 3.37
C ASN A 91 -0.32 14.42 3.68
N PHE A 92 0.96 14.77 3.55
CA PHE A 92 2.09 13.89 3.86
C PHE A 92 2.83 14.27 5.15
N THR A 93 2.64 15.50 5.65
CA THR A 93 3.29 16.00 6.88
C THR A 93 2.55 15.67 8.18
N VAL A 94 1.25 15.37 8.11
CA VAL A 94 0.39 15.04 9.29
C VAL A 94 0.21 13.52 9.46
N ALA A 95 1.09 12.70 8.86
CA ALA A 95 1.00 11.23 8.86
C ALA A 95 1.92 10.58 9.90
#